data_AF-A0A6M3IP39-F1
#
_entry.id   AF-A0A6M3IP39-F1
#
_cell.length_a   1.000
_cell.length_b   1.000
_cell.length_c   1.000
_cell.angle_alpha   90.00
_cell.angle_beta   90.00
_cell.angle_gamma   90.00
#
_symmetry.space_group_name_H-M   'P 1'
#
loop_
_entity.id
_entity.type
_entity.pdbx_description
1 polymer ?
#
loop_
_entity_poly.entity_id
_entity_poly.type
_entity_poly.pdbx_seq_one_letter_code
_entity_poly.pdbx_strand_id
1 'polypeptide(L)'
;MSRVDTQRNQTIMRLAVRYSNIEIATAMGISRERVRQIIRDNGGYPPGAEPYMSSAMRVVRDSGLLGTMSDAEVAQLMGVSYWQVYVLRRKLGIGRYEKPIGCGECEAKTYARGLCRACYDRRARKRKKEMRR
;
A
#
# COMPACT_ATOMS: atom_id res chain seq x y z
N MET A 1 35.18 13.52 -8.88
CA MET A 1 34.56 12.27 -8.39
C MET A 1 35.60 11.15 -8.48
N SER A 2 35.83 10.41 -7.39
CA SER A 2 36.78 9.29 -7.42
C SER A 2 36.21 8.12 -8.22
N ARG A 3 37.07 7.25 -8.76
CA ARG A 3 36.64 6.04 -9.51
C ARG A 3 35.78 5.11 -8.65
N VAL A 4 36.00 5.12 -7.33
CA VAL A 4 35.22 4.37 -6.33
C VAL A 4 33.81 4.93 -6.16
N ASP A 5 33.66 6.27 -6.16
CA ASP A 5 32.35 6.93 -6.07
C ASP A 5 31.49 6.63 -7.31
N THR A 6 32.11 6.58 -8.49
CA THR A 6 31.43 6.26 -9.74
C THR A 6 30.90 4.82 -9.75
N GLN A 7 31.70 3.85 -9.30
CA GLN A 7 31.28 2.45 -9.20
C GLN A 7 30.10 2.29 -8.20
N ARG A 8 30.18 2.97 -7.05
CA ARG A 8 29.14 2.91 -6.02
C ARG A 8 27.82 3.49 -6.52
N ASN A 9 27.87 4.60 -7.25
CA ASN A 9 26.69 5.23 -7.84
C ASN A 9 26.05 4.33 -8.90
N GLN A 10 26.84 3.66 -9.74
CA GLN A 10 26.30 2.70 -10.72
C GLN A 10 25.58 1.52 -10.06
N THR A 11 26.11 0.99 -8.95
CA THR A 11 25.44 -0.07 -8.18
C THR A 11 24.10 0.41 -7.62
N ILE A 12 24.04 1.63 -7.07
CA ILE A 12 22.79 2.22 -6.56
C ILE A 12 21.75 2.33 -7.67
N MET A 13 22.13 2.78 -8.86
CA MET A 13 21.21 2.90 -9.99
C MET A 13 20.65 1.54 -10.44
N ARG A 14 21.46 0.47 -10.42
CA ARG A 14 20.99 -0.89 -10.72
C ARG A 14 20.01 -1.41 -9.66
N LEU A 15 20.29 -1.16 -8.38
CA LEU A 15 19.43 -1.60 -7.29
C LEU A 15 18.10 -0.83 -7.23
N ALA A 16 18.10 0.46 -7.61
CA ALA A 16 16.91 1.32 -7.64
C ALA A 16 15.80 0.80 -8.56
N VAL A 17 16.11 -0.13 -9.47
CA VAL A 17 15.13 -0.83 -10.31
C VAL A 17 14.26 -1.81 -9.50
N ARG A 18 14.80 -2.40 -8.42
CA ARG A 18 14.19 -3.53 -7.70
C ARG A 18 13.97 -3.29 -6.21
N TYR A 19 14.76 -2.39 -5.62
CA TYR A 19 14.81 -2.15 -4.18
C TYR A 19 14.50 -0.69 -3.87
N SER A 20 13.97 -0.44 -2.68
CA SER A 20 13.69 0.90 -2.20
C SER A 20 14.94 1.65 -1.82
N ASN A 21 14.84 2.98 -1.74
CA ASN A 21 15.88 3.80 -1.15
C ASN A 21 16.30 3.34 0.25
N ILE A 22 15.39 2.78 1.06
CA ILE A 22 15.73 2.30 2.41
C ILE A 22 16.47 0.95 2.36
N GLU A 23 16.04 0.00 1.54
CA GLU A 23 16.76 -1.28 1.39
C GLU A 23 18.13 -1.08 0.75
N ILE A 24 18.24 -0.19 -0.24
CA ILE A 24 19.53 0.18 -0.84
C ILE A 24 20.42 0.84 0.21
N ALA A 25 19.88 1.78 1.00
CA ALA A 25 20.60 2.42 2.09
C ALA A 25 21.14 1.39 3.10
N THR A 26 20.29 0.46 3.55
CA THR A 26 20.66 -0.62 4.46
C THR A 26 21.73 -1.54 3.86
N ALA A 27 21.54 -1.99 2.62
CA ALA A 27 22.48 -2.90 1.96
C ALA A 27 23.84 -2.24 1.66
N MET A 28 23.85 -0.94 1.37
CA MET A 28 25.05 -0.19 0.98
C MET A 28 25.72 0.53 2.16
N GLY A 29 25.13 0.47 3.36
CA GLY A 29 25.61 1.17 4.55
C GLY A 29 25.65 2.69 4.38
N ILE A 30 24.67 3.29 3.72
CA ILE A 30 24.59 4.75 3.49
C ILE A 30 23.22 5.28 3.88
N SER A 31 23.09 6.61 4.03
CA SER A 31 21.81 7.22 4.36
C SER A 31 20.82 7.15 3.19
N ARG A 32 19.52 7.04 3.52
CA ARG A 32 18.42 7.11 2.55
C ARG A 32 18.43 8.41 1.74
N GLU A 33 18.81 9.54 2.35
CA GLU A 33 18.92 10.83 1.64
C GLU A 33 20.05 10.78 0.62
N ARG A 34 21.18 10.16 0.94
CA ARG A 34 22.30 10.02 0.01
C ARG A 34 21.92 9.20 -1.22
N VAL A 35 21.17 8.11 -1.04
CA VAL A 35 20.62 7.33 -2.16
C VAL A 35 19.71 8.20 -3.04
N ARG A 36 18.78 8.93 -2.42
CA ARG A 36 17.87 9.85 -3.15
C ARG A 36 18.63 10.91 -3.92
N GLN A 37 19.67 11.49 -3.33
CA GLN A 37 20.50 12.51 -3.97
C GLN A 37 21.24 11.93 -5.18
N ILE A 38 21.89 10.77 -5.03
CA ILE A 38 22.59 10.10 -6.13
C ILE A 38 21.62 9.82 -7.28
N ILE A 39 20.41 9.33 -7.01
CA ILE A 39 19.43 9.07 -8.06
C ILE A 39 19.01 10.37 -8.76
N ARG A 40 18.76 11.46 -8.02
CA ARG A 40 18.46 12.78 -8.61
C ARG A 40 19.59 13.29 -9.50
N ASP A 41 20.83 13.23 -9.00
CA ASP A 41 22.02 13.71 -9.72
C ASP A 41 22.28 12.91 -11.01
N ASN A 42 21.76 11.67 -11.09
CA ASN A 42 21.89 10.79 -12.26
C ASN A 42 20.64 10.81 -13.16
N GLY A 43 19.87 11.90 -13.16
CA GLY A 43 18.71 12.07 -14.04
C GLY A 43 17.38 11.60 -13.44
N GLY A 44 17.34 11.34 -12.14
CA GLY A 44 16.15 10.91 -11.41
C GLY A 44 15.81 9.43 -11.59
N TYR A 45 14.64 9.05 -11.10
CA TYR A 45 14.06 7.76 -11.43
C TYR A 45 13.59 7.81 -12.90
N PRO A 46 13.81 6.76 -13.72
CA PRO A 46 13.38 6.76 -15.11
C PRO A 46 11.89 7.17 -15.23
N PRO A 47 11.50 8.01 -16.22
CA PRO A 47 10.10 8.24 -16.52
C PRO A 47 9.43 6.89 -16.83
N GLY A 48 8.46 6.48 -16.00
CA GLY A 48 7.84 5.16 -16.12
C GLY A 48 8.54 4.03 -15.35
N ALA A 49 9.62 4.30 -14.61
CA ALA A 49 10.05 3.38 -13.56
C ALA A 49 8.90 3.22 -12.57
N GLU A 50 8.38 2.00 -12.44
CA GLU A 50 7.34 1.73 -11.45
C GLU A 50 7.81 2.29 -10.10
N PRO A 51 7.04 3.19 -9.46
CA PRO A 51 7.37 3.62 -8.11
C PRO A 51 7.51 2.35 -7.29
N TYR A 52 8.68 2.18 -6.69
CA TYR A 52 9.06 1.02 -5.89
C TYR A 52 7.83 0.37 -5.24
N MET A 53 7.50 -0.83 -5.71
CA MET A 53 6.52 -1.66 -5.05
C MET A 53 7.25 -2.38 -3.93
N SER A 54 6.98 -1.99 -2.68
CA SER A 54 7.42 -2.79 -1.54
C SER A 54 6.96 -4.24 -1.72
N SER A 55 7.68 -5.18 -1.11
CA SER A 55 7.25 -6.58 -1.07
C SER A 55 5.78 -6.69 -0.65
N ALA A 56 5.36 -5.91 0.34
CA ALA A 56 3.95 -5.79 0.76
C ALA A 56 3.02 -5.27 -0.35
N MET A 57 3.42 -4.25 -1.12
CA MET A 57 2.64 -3.77 -2.26
C MET A 57 2.53 -4.81 -3.38
N ARG A 58 3.56 -5.65 -3.58
CA ARG A 58 3.50 -6.76 -4.55
C ARG A 58 2.42 -7.76 -4.14
N VAL A 59 2.37 -8.11 -2.86
CA VAL A 59 1.29 -8.95 -2.32
C VAL A 59 -0.06 -8.25 -2.47
N VAL A 60 -0.18 -6.94 -2.22
CA VAL A 60 -1.44 -6.19 -2.45
C VAL A 60 -1.91 -6.34 -3.90
N ARG A 61 -1.00 -6.20 -4.89
CA ARG A 61 -1.30 -6.37 -6.32
C ARG A 61 -1.91 -7.74 -6.61
N ASP A 62 -1.30 -8.78 -6.07
CA ASP A 62 -1.60 -10.17 -6.40
C ASP A 62 -2.72 -10.75 -5.51
N SER A 63 -3.13 -10.04 -4.45
CA SER A 63 -4.12 -10.50 -3.46
C SER A 63 -5.57 -10.58 -3.96
N GLY A 64 -5.91 -9.89 -5.05
CA GLY A 64 -7.31 -9.76 -5.50
C GLY A 64 -8.20 -8.90 -4.59
N LEU A 65 -7.63 -8.20 -3.59
CA LEU A 65 -8.39 -7.38 -2.64
C LEU A 65 -8.79 -5.99 -3.20
N LEU A 66 -8.12 -5.54 -4.26
CA LEU A 66 -8.39 -4.25 -4.87
C LEU A 66 -9.79 -4.25 -5.51
N GLY A 67 -10.63 -3.29 -5.12
CA GLY A 67 -11.99 -3.17 -5.63
C GLY A 67 -13.04 -4.05 -4.94
N THR A 68 -12.63 -5.04 -4.12
CA THR A 68 -13.55 -5.88 -3.33
C THR A 68 -13.84 -5.32 -1.94
N MET A 69 -12.95 -4.46 -1.43
CA MET A 69 -13.14 -3.66 -0.22
C MET A 69 -12.49 -2.28 -0.40
N SER A 70 -12.66 -1.38 0.57
CA SER A 70 -12.10 -0.04 0.44
C SER A 70 -10.57 -0.04 0.47
N ASP A 71 -9.94 0.90 -0.25
CA ASP A 71 -8.48 1.07 -0.27
C ASP A 71 -7.89 1.19 1.16
N ALA A 72 -8.67 1.73 2.12
CA ALA A 72 -8.28 1.86 3.53
C ALA A 72 -8.27 0.52 4.27
N GLU A 73 -9.24 -0.35 4.00
CA GLU A 73 -9.30 -1.70 4.58
C GLU A 73 -8.17 -2.57 4.04
N VAL A 74 -7.90 -2.50 2.73
CA VAL A 74 -6.75 -3.18 2.13
C VAL A 74 -5.43 -2.70 2.75
N ALA A 75 -5.27 -1.38 2.89
CA ALA A 75 -4.07 -0.79 3.48
C ALA A 75 -3.84 -1.25 4.93
N GLN A 76 -4.90 -1.25 5.75
CA GLN A 76 -4.84 -1.71 7.12
C GLN A 76 -4.50 -3.20 7.21
N LEU A 77 -5.11 -4.03 6.35
CA LEU A 77 -4.88 -5.47 6.33
C LEU A 77 -3.43 -5.80 5.92
N MET A 78 -2.88 -5.05 4.98
CA MET A 78 -1.58 -5.32 4.36
C MET A 78 -0.42 -4.55 4.99
N GLY A 79 -0.70 -3.68 5.97
CA GLY A 79 0.32 -2.86 6.64
C GLY A 79 1.00 -1.86 5.71
N VAL A 80 0.29 -1.35 4.71
CA VAL A 80 0.79 -0.36 3.74
C VAL A 80 0.04 0.96 3.85
N SER A 81 0.55 2.01 3.20
CA SER A 81 -0.17 3.28 3.14
C SER A 81 -1.37 3.18 2.20
N TYR A 82 -2.50 3.76 2.63
CA TYR A 82 -3.70 3.98 1.81
C TYR A 82 -3.38 4.59 0.44
N TRP A 83 -2.48 5.58 0.40
CA TRP A 83 -2.11 6.26 -0.84
C TRP A 83 -1.45 5.32 -1.85
N GLN A 84 -0.67 4.34 -1.37
CA GLN A 84 -0.02 3.36 -2.23
C GLN A 84 -1.05 2.42 -2.87
N VAL A 85 -2.03 1.95 -2.08
CA VAL A 85 -3.15 1.13 -2.57
C VAL A 85 -3.99 1.89 -3.59
N TYR A 86 -4.34 3.15 -3.30
CA TYR A 86 -5.08 4.02 -4.21
C TYR A 86 -4.38 4.17 -5.58
N VAL A 87 -3.08 4.50 -5.57
CA VAL A 87 -2.31 4.65 -6.81
C VAL A 87 -2.23 3.33 -7.57
N LEU A 88 -1.98 2.22 -6.88
CA LEU A 88 -1.90 0.90 -7.51
C LEU A 88 -3.23 0.52 -8.15
N ARG A 89 -4.35 0.64 -7.42
CA ARG A 89 -5.70 0.36 -7.94
C ARG A 89 -5.99 1.15 -9.23
N ARG A 90 -5.67 2.45 -9.21
CA ARG A 90 -5.86 3.34 -10.38
C ARG A 90 -4.97 2.95 -11.55
N LYS A 91 -3.72 2.58 -11.31
CA LYS A 91 -2.79 2.12 -12.36
C LYS A 91 -3.24 0.83 -13.03
N LEU A 92 -3.83 -0.09 -12.26
CA LEU A 92 -4.40 -1.34 -12.78
C LEU A 92 -5.78 -1.15 -13.43
N GLY A 93 -6.31 0.07 -13.47
CA GLY A 93 -7.64 0.34 -14.05
C GLY A 93 -8.80 -0.22 -13.21
N ILE A 94 -8.56 -0.58 -11.95
CA ILE A 94 -9.57 -1.20 -11.09
C ILE A 94 -10.50 -0.12 -10.52
N GLY A 95 -11.82 -0.33 -10.68
CA GLY A 95 -12.87 0.56 -10.15
C GLY A 95 -12.79 0.74 -8.64
N ARG A 96 -13.41 1.81 -8.11
CA ARG A 96 -13.51 1.99 -6.66
C ARG A 96 -14.43 0.91 -6.08
N TYR A 97 -14.19 0.52 -4.84
CA TYR A 97 -15.17 -0.27 -4.10
C TYR A 97 -16.44 0.55 -3.87
N GLU A 98 -17.58 0.02 -4.30
CA GLU A 98 -18.89 0.60 -4.05
C GLU A 98 -19.51 -0.07 -2.83
N LYS A 99 -19.88 0.74 -1.83
CA LYS A 99 -20.53 0.20 -0.64
C LYS A 99 -21.90 -0.35 -1.02
N PRO A 100 -22.28 -1.56 -0.56
CA PRO A 100 -23.63 -2.07 -0.76
C PRO A 100 -24.64 -1.10 -0.14
N ILE A 101 -25.75 -0.87 -0.85
CA ILE A 101 -26.78 0.11 -0.46
C ILE A 101 -27.70 -0.48 0.64
N GLY A 102 -27.75 -1.81 0.75
CA GLY A 102 -28.59 -2.55 1.71
C GLY A 102 -27.82 -3.25 2.83
N CYS A 103 -28.45 -3.34 3.99
CA CYS A 103 -27.97 -4.09 5.14
C CYS A 103 -27.90 -5.57 4.79
N GLY A 104 -26.72 -6.17 4.93
CA GLY A 104 -26.52 -7.61 4.69
C GLY A 104 -27.26 -8.54 5.66
N GLU A 105 -28.09 -8.03 6.56
CA GLU A 105 -28.91 -8.81 7.49
C GLU A 105 -30.42 -8.55 7.40
N CYS A 106 -30.85 -7.38 6.90
CA CYS A 106 -32.26 -7.02 6.93
C CYS A 106 -32.71 -6.03 5.84
N GLU A 107 -31.94 -5.88 4.75
CA GLU A 107 -32.24 -5.03 3.57
C GLU A 107 -32.39 -3.52 3.82
N ALA A 108 -32.52 -3.07 5.08
CA ALA A 108 -32.56 -1.66 5.45
C ALA A 108 -31.31 -0.90 4.97
N LYS A 109 -31.40 0.42 4.80
CA LYS A 109 -30.26 1.25 4.37
C LYS A 109 -29.03 1.01 5.22
N THR A 110 -27.87 0.85 4.58
CA THR A 110 -26.60 0.66 5.28
C THR A 110 -26.18 1.90 6.06
N TYR A 111 -25.68 1.68 7.27
CA TYR A 111 -25.03 2.67 8.12
C TYR A 111 -23.51 2.51 8.09
N ALA A 112 -23.00 1.35 8.53
CA ALA A 112 -21.56 1.08 8.61
C ALA A 112 -21.26 -0.41 8.39
N ARG A 113 -20.12 -0.72 7.75
CA ARG A 113 -19.67 -2.11 7.48
C ARG A 113 -20.74 -3.00 6.80
N GLY A 114 -21.52 -2.43 5.88
CA GLY A 114 -22.60 -3.15 5.19
C GLY A 114 -23.80 -3.51 6.07
N LEU A 115 -23.95 -2.90 7.26
CA LEU A 115 -25.08 -3.13 8.17
C LEU A 115 -25.85 -1.84 8.44
N CYS A 116 -27.17 -1.95 8.66
CA CYS A 116 -27.97 -0.86 9.20
C CYS A 116 -27.59 -0.56 10.66
N ARG A 117 -28.01 0.59 11.19
CA ARG A 117 -27.66 1.01 12.55
C ARG A 117 -28.07 -0.03 13.60
N ALA A 118 -29.28 -0.59 13.49
CA ALA A 118 -29.80 -1.58 14.42
C ALA A 118 -28.97 -2.89 14.41
N CYS A 119 -28.65 -3.42 13.23
CA CYS A 119 -27.83 -4.62 13.08
C CYS A 119 -26.37 -4.40 13.52
N TYR A 120 -25.80 -3.23 13.21
CA TYR A 120 -24.47 -2.83 13.67
C TYR A 120 -24.39 -2.83 15.21
N ASP A 121 -25.35 -2.17 15.87
CA ASP A 121 -25.40 -2.09 17.33
C ASP A 121 -25.64 -3.46 17.97
N ARG A 122 -26.48 -4.30 17.36
CA ARG A 122 -26.71 -5.69 17.80
C ARG A 122 -25.41 -6.52 17.76
N ARG A 123 -24.65 -6.46 16.66
CA ARG A 123 -23.35 -7.15 16.56
C ARG A 123 -22.34 -6.64 17.57
N ALA A 124 -22.28 -5.33 17.78
CA ALA A 124 -21.37 -4.74 18.76
C ALA A 124 -21.68 -5.22 20.19
N ARG A 125 -22.98 -5.28 20.56
CA ARG A 125 -23.43 -5.83 21.85
C ARG A 125 -23.06 -7.31 21.98
N LYS A 126 -23.27 -8.11 20.94
CA LYS A 126 -22.91 -9.55 20.92
C LYS A 126 -21.41 -9.76 21.14
N ARG A 127 -20.56 -9.05 20.37
CA ARG A 127 -19.09 -9.10 20.54
C ARG A 127 -18.65 -8.70 21.95
N LYS A 128 -19.23 -7.64 22.52
CA LYS A 128 -18.93 -7.22 23.90
C LYS A 128 -19.34 -8.29 24.93
N LYS A 129 -20.43 -9.01 24.70
CA LYS A 129 -20.87 -10.12 25.57
C LYS A 129 -19.93 -11.32 25.46
N GLU A 130 -19.46 -11.64 24.26
CA GLU A 130 -18.49 -12.72 24.00
C GLU A 130 -17.12 -12.42 24.60
N MET A 131 -16.62 -11.18 24.53
CA MET A 131 -15.35 -10.78 25.16
C MET A 131 -15.38 -10.70 26.69
N ARG A 132 -16.57 -10.67 27.31
CA ARG A 132 -16.75 -10.64 28.77
C ARG A 132 -16.90 -12.04 29.37
N ARG A 133 -16.91 -13.08 28.53
CA ARG A 133 -16.92 -14.49 28.93
C ARG A 133 -15.49 -15.02 28.87
#